data_AF-A0A6A6HFN8-F1
#
_entry.id   AF-A0A6A6HFN8-F1
#
_cell.length_a   1.000
_cell.length_b   1.000
_cell.length_c   1.000
_cell.angle_alpha   90.00
_cell.angle_beta   90.00
_cell.angle_gamma   90.00
#
_symmetry.space_group_name_H-M   'P 1'
#
loop_
_entity.id
_entity.type
_entity.pdbx_description
1 polymer ?
#
loop_
_entity_poly.entity_id
_entity_poly.type
_entity_poly.pdbx_seq_one_letter_code
_entity_poly.pdbx_strand_id
1 'polypeptide(L)'
;MGSKIYAPLLQTHRLLLLLFDSQNPTHYDHYLELINLPEIVAIMGDMKTRTHGQADRFLRAGRILPASLPHHPPPGRDDHALWMVHLKPEDAASVTDHLSHGKTIHPGPFIGLISIGQRSAAMPPDMGWAILPPYWEHGYATEAGFCLLHYAIQELGLTNLVAIPLETNEASIRTAQKLGFGDGGRMRDLEGGERAVFVREGTTWKPEEGMVVDLRGSWVEEEEECKCARCEAEGKGK
;
A
#
# COMPACT_ATOMS: atom_id res chain seq x y z
N MET A 1 22.37 -8.09 1.48
CA MET A 1 21.05 -7.43 1.44
C MET A 1 20.29 -8.03 0.28
N GLY A 2 19.15 -8.69 0.52
CA GLY A 2 18.30 -9.15 -0.57
C GLY A 2 17.78 -7.95 -1.35
N SER A 3 17.73 -8.06 -2.67
CA SER A 3 17.09 -7.04 -3.51
C SER A 3 15.65 -6.86 -3.06
N LYS A 4 15.21 -5.62 -2.79
CA LYS A 4 13.78 -5.34 -2.57
C LYS A 4 13.00 -5.82 -3.80
N ILE A 5 11.81 -6.38 -3.58
CA ILE A 5 10.92 -6.84 -4.66
C ILE A 5 10.41 -5.67 -5.48
N TYR A 6 10.07 -4.59 -4.78
CA TYR A 6 9.39 -3.46 -5.35
C TYR A 6 10.37 -2.44 -5.93
N ALA A 7 9.97 -1.79 -7.02
CA ALA A 7 10.76 -0.75 -7.67
C ALA A 7 11.07 0.37 -6.65
N PRO A 8 12.36 0.72 -6.43
CA PRO A 8 12.73 1.74 -5.45
C PRO A 8 12.23 3.14 -5.84
N LEU A 9 11.96 3.35 -7.12
CA LEU A 9 11.37 4.57 -7.65
C LEU A 9 10.44 4.27 -8.82
N LEU A 10 9.28 4.91 -8.83
CA LEU A 10 8.44 5.09 -10.01
C LEU A 10 8.30 6.58 -10.32
N GLN A 11 8.01 6.92 -11.57
CA GLN A 11 7.92 8.31 -12.00
C GLN A 11 6.73 8.56 -12.93
N THR A 12 6.19 9.76 -12.84
CA THR A 12 5.14 10.25 -13.75
C THR A 12 5.58 11.55 -14.40
N HIS A 13 4.67 12.28 -15.05
CA HIS A 13 5.00 13.61 -15.56
C HIS A 13 5.37 14.59 -14.43
N ARG A 14 4.61 14.57 -13.32
CA ARG A 14 4.77 15.55 -12.22
C ARG A 14 5.28 14.96 -10.91
N LEU A 15 5.33 13.63 -10.77
CA LEU A 15 5.56 12.97 -9.48
C LEU A 15 6.77 12.03 -9.49
N LEU A 16 7.39 11.92 -8.32
CA LEU A 16 8.30 10.84 -7.92
C LEU A 16 7.60 9.99 -6.86
N LEU A 17 7.57 8.67 -7.06
CA LEU A 17 7.05 7.73 -6.09
C LEU A 17 8.24 6.96 -5.52
N LEU A 18 8.71 7.33 -4.34
CA LEU A 18 9.87 6.72 -3.69
C LEU A 18 9.42 5.59 -2.78
N LEU A 19 9.96 4.40 -2.96
CA LEU A 19 9.59 3.25 -2.13
C LEU A 19 9.89 3.54 -0.65
N PHE A 20 8.97 3.14 0.21
CA PHE A 20 9.14 3.26 1.65
C PHE A 20 10.42 2.55 2.12
N ASP A 21 11.15 3.19 3.02
CA ASP A 21 12.37 2.68 3.58
C ASP A 21 12.22 2.57 5.08
N SER A 22 12.13 1.33 5.59
CA SER A 22 12.01 1.06 7.02
C SER A 22 13.26 1.42 7.81
N GLN A 23 14.38 1.73 7.14
CA GLN A 23 15.59 2.24 7.77
C GLN A 23 15.62 3.77 7.85
N ASN A 24 14.69 4.46 7.19
CA ASN A 24 14.60 5.91 7.18
C ASN A 24 13.49 6.41 8.13
N PRO A 25 13.82 6.97 9.31
CA PRO A 25 12.82 7.44 10.27
C PRO A 25 11.91 8.55 9.71
N THR A 26 12.42 9.37 8.78
CA THR A 26 11.62 10.45 8.16
C THR A 26 10.46 9.90 7.32
N HIS A 27 10.58 8.69 6.78
CA HIS A 27 9.46 8.05 6.07
C HIS A 27 8.33 7.69 7.03
N TYR A 28 8.65 7.20 8.23
CA TYR A 28 7.66 6.97 9.27
C TYR A 28 7.04 8.28 9.77
N ASP A 29 7.84 9.34 9.92
CA ASP A 29 7.33 10.65 10.35
C ASP A 29 6.30 11.18 9.35
N HIS A 30 6.62 11.19 8.05
CA HIS A 30 5.68 11.58 7.00
C HIS A 30 4.45 10.68 6.92
N TYR A 31 4.63 9.36 7.07
CA TYR A 31 3.52 8.40 7.11
C TYR A 31 2.57 8.75 8.26
N LEU A 32 3.10 8.88 9.48
CA LEU A 32 2.33 9.15 10.69
C LEU A 32 1.70 10.54 10.66
N GLU A 33 2.41 11.56 10.17
CA GLU A 33 1.87 12.90 9.99
C GLU A 33 0.63 12.85 9.10
N LEU A 34 0.75 12.26 7.90
CA LEU A 34 -0.35 12.20 6.94
C LEU A 34 -1.57 11.44 7.48
N ILE A 35 -1.39 10.21 7.96
CA ILE A 35 -2.53 9.36 8.35
C ILE A 35 -3.27 9.87 9.60
N ASN A 36 -2.65 10.76 10.38
CA ASN A 36 -3.21 11.32 11.60
C ASN A 36 -3.73 12.76 11.43
N LEU A 37 -3.58 13.37 10.25
CA LEU A 37 -4.23 14.65 9.97
C LEU A 37 -5.75 14.51 10.11
N PRO A 38 -6.43 15.43 10.83
CA PRO A 38 -7.88 15.36 11.03
C PRO A 38 -8.67 15.23 9.71
N GLU A 39 -8.24 15.96 8.68
CA GLU A 39 -8.82 15.94 7.34
C GLU A 39 -8.68 14.58 6.66
N ILE A 40 -7.56 13.89 6.89
CA ILE A 40 -7.30 12.54 6.35
C ILE A 40 -8.08 11.50 7.15
N VAL A 41 -8.07 11.59 8.48
CA VAL A 41 -8.85 10.73 9.37
C VAL A 41 -10.34 10.80 9.04
N ALA A 42 -10.87 11.98 8.70
CA ALA A 42 -12.27 12.15 8.33
C ALA A 42 -12.66 11.37 7.06
N ILE A 43 -11.73 11.13 6.14
CA ILE A 43 -12.01 10.53 4.82
C ILE A 43 -11.46 9.11 4.65
N MET A 44 -10.55 8.68 5.54
CA MET A 44 -9.93 7.35 5.55
C MET A 44 -10.33 6.53 6.78
N GLY A 45 -10.82 7.19 7.84
CA GLY A 45 -11.00 6.61 9.16
C GLY A 45 -9.70 6.63 9.97
N ASP A 46 -9.83 6.50 11.29
CA ASP A 46 -8.69 6.49 12.19
C ASP A 46 -8.02 5.11 12.21
N MET A 47 -6.81 5.04 11.65
CA MET A 47 -6.00 3.81 11.61
C MET A 47 -5.44 3.39 12.97
N LYS A 48 -5.64 4.19 14.03
CA LYS A 48 -5.14 3.96 15.40
C LYS A 48 -3.62 3.76 15.50
N THR A 49 -2.90 4.20 14.48
CA THR A 49 -1.45 4.07 14.35
C THR A 49 -0.79 5.41 14.68
N ARG A 50 -0.01 5.46 15.77
CA ARG A 50 0.58 6.68 16.34
C ARG A 50 2.08 6.62 16.55
N THR A 51 2.71 5.44 16.45
CA THR A 51 4.15 5.26 16.65
C THR A 51 4.78 4.56 15.45
N HIS A 52 6.10 4.71 15.29
CA HIS A 52 6.87 4.01 14.26
C HIS A 52 6.69 2.49 14.37
N GLY A 53 6.71 1.94 15.60
CA GLY A 53 6.51 0.51 15.82
C GLY A 53 5.09 0.01 15.47
N GLN A 54 4.06 0.83 15.70
CA GLN A 54 2.70 0.52 15.24
C GLN A 54 2.61 0.56 13.71
N ALA A 55 3.25 1.55 13.08
CA ALA A 55 3.30 1.65 11.62
C ALA A 55 4.05 0.45 11.00
N ASP A 56 5.20 0.05 11.54
CA ASP A 56 5.93 -1.15 11.09
C ASP A 56 5.03 -2.39 11.15
N ARG A 57 4.34 -2.61 12.27
CA ARG A 57 3.42 -3.76 12.43
C ARG A 57 2.30 -3.73 11.38
N PHE A 58 1.68 -2.58 11.17
CA PHE A 58 0.60 -2.43 10.20
C PHE A 58 1.08 -2.66 8.75
N LEU A 59 2.22 -2.08 8.37
CA LEU A 59 2.78 -2.23 7.02
C LEU A 59 3.30 -3.66 6.77
N ARG A 60 3.79 -4.33 7.82
CA ARG A 60 4.15 -5.75 7.84
C ARG A 60 2.93 -6.65 7.65
N ALA A 61 1.82 -6.32 8.30
CA ALA A 61 0.57 -7.06 8.20
C ALA A 61 -0.12 -6.91 6.85
N GLY A 62 0.04 -5.76 6.20
CA GLY A 62 -0.48 -5.51 4.87
C GLY A 62 0.41 -6.00 3.73
N ARG A 63 1.47 -6.79 3.96
CA ARG A 63 2.33 -7.26 2.86
C ARG A 63 1.55 -8.15 1.90
N ILE A 64 1.85 -8.01 0.61
CA ILE A 64 1.31 -8.88 -0.43
C ILE A 64 1.78 -10.32 -0.16
N LEU A 65 0.87 -11.27 -0.18
CA LEU A 65 1.20 -12.67 0.11
C LEU A 65 1.95 -13.30 -1.07
N PRO A 66 2.88 -14.24 -0.84
CA PRO A 66 3.61 -14.93 -1.91
C PRO A 66 2.69 -15.57 -2.97
N ALA A 67 1.51 -16.06 -2.56
CA ALA A 67 0.52 -16.63 -3.46
C ALA A 67 -0.01 -15.61 -4.50
N SER A 68 0.01 -14.31 -4.16
CA SER A 68 -0.38 -13.23 -5.07
C SER A 68 0.79 -12.74 -5.94
N LEU A 69 2.01 -13.17 -5.66
CA LEU A 69 3.24 -12.81 -6.38
C LEU A 69 4.04 -14.05 -6.81
N PRO A 70 3.45 -14.98 -7.60
CA PRO A 70 4.05 -16.29 -7.88
C PRO A 70 5.38 -16.24 -8.67
N HIS A 71 5.67 -15.11 -9.31
CA HIS A 71 6.88 -14.90 -10.11
C HIS A 71 7.96 -14.05 -9.42
N HIS A 72 7.72 -13.66 -8.17
CA HIS A 72 8.63 -12.85 -7.36
C HIS A 72 9.06 -13.61 -6.11
N PRO A 73 10.23 -13.30 -5.52
CA PRO A 73 10.59 -13.89 -4.23
C PRO A 73 9.56 -13.47 -3.16
N PRO A 74 9.40 -14.26 -2.08
CA PRO A 74 8.48 -13.91 -1.01
C PRO A 74 8.90 -12.59 -0.35
N PRO A 75 7.96 -11.68 -0.03
CA PRO A 75 8.28 -10.42 0.63
C PRO A 75 9.00 -10.62 1.96
N GLY A 76 10.14 -9.94 2.08
CA GLY A 76 10.88 -9.86 3.31
C GLY A 76 10.14 -9.07 4.38
N ARG A 77 10.70 -9.12 5.59
CA ARG A 77 10.23 -8.38 6.76
C ARG A 77 10.02 -6.88 6.47
N ASP A 78 10.90 -6.29 5.66
CA ASP A 78 10.99 -4.85 5.38
C ASP A 78 10.49 -4.47 3.98
N ASP A 79 9.89 -5.41 3.24
CA ASP A 79 9.35 -5.17 1.91
C ASP A 79 7.91 -4.66 2.01
N HIS A 80 7.75 -3.35 2.07
CA HIS A 80 6.46 -2.66 2.06
C HIS A 80 6.15 -2.12 0.66
N ALA A 81 5.04 -2.55 0.06
CA ALA A 81 4.55 -2.00 -1.21
C ALA A 81 3.84 -0.66 -0.98
N LEU A 82 4.58 0.32 -0.46
CA LEU A 82 4.12 1.67 -0.19
C LEU A 82 5.16 2.65 -0.72
N TRP A 83 4.71 3.67 -1.42
CA TRP A 83 5.55 4.72 -1.99
C TRP A 83 5.16 6.08 -1.43
N MET A 84 6.19 6.84 -1.06
CA MET A 84 6.13 8.26 -0.75
C MET A 84 5.92 9.02 -2.05
N VAL A 85 4.82 9.77 -2.14
CA VAL A 85 4.49 10.61 -3.28
C VAL A 85 5.13 11.97 -3.07
N HIS A 86 6.03 12.35 -3.97
CA HIS A 86 6.67 13.66 -3.99
C HIS A 86 6.38 14.38 -5.31
N LEU A 87 6.30 15.70 -5.26
CA LEU A 87 6.40 16.50 -6.48
C LEU A 87 7.80 16.34 -7.09
N LYS A 88 7.86 16.31 -8.42
CA LYS A 88 9.13 16.46 -9.12
C LYS A 88 9.71 17.86 -8.85
N PRO A 89 11.01 17.98 -8.61
CA PRO A 89 11.65 19.29 -8.53
C PRO A 89 11.56 20.00 -9.89
N GLU A 90 11.61 21.33 -9.88
CA GLU A 90 11.55 22.16 -11.08
C GLU A 90 12.67 21.84 -12.08
N ASP A 91 13.80 21.31 -11.61
CA ASP A 91 14.95 20.89 -12.42
C ASP A 91 14.86 19.44 -12.94
N ALA A 92 13.65 18.91 -13.17
CA ALA A 92 13.37 17.49 -13.45
C ALA A 92 14.28 16.78 -14.49
N ALA A 93 14.90 17.51 -15.43
CA ALA A 93 15.93 16.99 -16.34
C ALA A 93 17.15 16.40 -15.59
N SER A 94 17.53 17.01 -14.48
CA SER A 94 18.58 16.58 -13.57
C SER A 94 18.22 15.27 -12.86
N VAL A 95 16.95 15.08 -12.49
CA VAL A 95 16.49 13.84 -11.82
C VAL A 95 16.58 12.63 -12.75
N THR A 96 16.21 12.77 -14.02
CA THR A 96 16.33 11.68 -15.02
C THR A 96 17.80 11.36 -15.31
N ASP A 97 18.68 12.36 -15.35
CA ASP A 97 20.13 12.16 -15.48
C ASP A 97 20.74 11.49 -14.23
N HIS A 98 20.38 11.96 -13.02
CA HIS A 98 20.83 11.39 -11.77
C HIS A 98 20.44 9.92 -11.61
N LEU A 99 19.23 9.57 -12.01
CA LEU A 99 18.77 8.19 -12.04
C LEU A 99 19.59 7.29 -12.94
N SER A 100 19.88 7.77 -14.14
CA SER A 100 20.65 7.03 -15.15
C SER A 100 22.10 6.80 -14.71
N HIS A 101 22.61 7.64 -13.79
CA HIS A 101 23.98 7.62 -13.29
C HIS A 101 24.12 7.18 -11.83
N GLY A 102 23.07 6.65 -11.20
CA GLY A 102 23.12 6.11 -9.83
C GLY A 102 23.40 7.16 -8.74
N LYS A 103 23.05 8.42 -8.97
CA LYS A 103 23.23 9.52 -8.01
C LYS A 103 22.02 9.63 -7.06
N THR A 104 22.27 10.19 -5.88
CA THR A 104 21.22 10.48 -4.88
C THR A 104 20.15 11.39 -5.47
N ILE A 105 18.89 11.00 -5.33
CA ILE A 105 17.73 11.77 -5.77
C ILE A 105 17.26 12.62 -4.59
N HIS A 106 17.20 13.92 -4.80
CA HIS A 106 16.53 14.84 -3.87
C HIS A 106 15.13 15.09 -4.41
N PRO A 107 14.09 14.42 -3.89
CA PRO A 107 12.74 14.66 -4.35
C PRO A 107 12.29 16.08 -3.98
N GLY A 108 11.28 16.60 -4.67
CA GLY A 108 10.56 17.77 -4.21
C GLY A 108 9.75 17.49 -2.94
N PRO A 109 8.86 18.41 -2.55
CA PRO A 109 8.03 18.26 -1.36
C PRO A 109 7.27 16.92 -1.33
N PHE A 110 7.24 16.29 -0.16
CA PHE A 110 6.35 15.17 0.12
C PHE A 110 4.90 15.67 0.07
N ILE A 111 4.03 14.93 -0.63
CA ILE A 111 2.62 15.30 -0.81
C ILE A 111 1.64 14.18 -0.48
N GLY A 112 2.09 12.95 -0.18
CA GLY A 112 1.17 11.86 0.12
C GLY A 112 1.76 10.47 0.00
N LEU A 113 0.90 9.48 0.09
CA LEU A 113 1.22 8.06 0.02
C LEU A 113 0.40 7.38 -1.06
N ILE A 114 0.99 6.35 -1.65
CA ILE A 114 0.27 5.38 -2.47
C ILE A 114 0.80 3.97 -2.20
N SER A 115 -0.07 2.98 -2.12
CA SER A 115 0.30 1.63 -1.68
C SER A 115 -0.49 0.52 -2.34
N ILE A 116 0.06 -0.69 -2.28
CA ILE A 116 -0.64 -1.95 -2.49
C ILE A 116 -0.51 -2.75 -1.20
N GLY A 117 -1.63 -3.05 -0.54
CA GLY A 117 -1.69 -3.91 0.64
C GLY A 117 -2.37 -5.24 0.33
N GLN A 118 -2.23 -6.24 1.19
CA GLN A 118 -3.14 -7.40 1.20
C GLN A 118 -3.60 -7.65 2.63
N ARG A 119 -4.88 -7.38 2.90
CA ARG A 119 -5.46 -7.40 4.26
C ARG A 119 -5.86 -8.79 4.74
N SER A 120 -6.07 -9.72 3.82
CA SER A 120 -6.42 -11.10 4.09
C SER A 120 -6.06 -11.98 2.90
N ALA A 121 -5.74 -13.25 3.16
CA ALA A 121 -5.56 -14.26 2.12
C ALA A 121 -6.86 -14.53 1.31
N ALA A 122 -8.02 -14.21 1.87
CA ALA A 122 -9.32 -14.40 1.23
C ALA A 122 -9.65 -13.33 0.18
N MET A 123 -8.86 -12.25 0.10
CA MET A 123 -9.07 -11.15 -0.84
C MET A 123 -7.81 -10.83 -1.66
N PRO A 124 -7.98 -10.27 -2.87
CA PRO A 124 -6.88 -9.75 -3.66
C PRO A 124 -6.19 -8.57 -2.95
N PRO A 125 -4.97 -8.21 -3.38
CA PRO A 125 -4.34 -6.98 -2.93
C PRO A 125 -5.19 -5.73 -3.22
N ASP A 126 -5.21 -4.81 -2.26
CA ASP A 126 -5.92 -3.53 -2.33
C ASP A 126 -4.98 -2.36 -2.63
N MET A 127 -5.37 -1.49 -3.55
CA MET A 127 -4.68 -0.22 -3.80
C MET A 127 -5.24 0.87 -2.88
N GLY A 128 -4.34 1.60 -2.22
CA GLY A 128 -4.66 2.72 -1.33
C GLY A 128 -3.90 3.99 -1.71
N TRP A 129 -4.52 5.14 -1.44
CA TRP A 129 -3.91 6.46 -1.67
C TRP A 129 -4.36 7.46 -0.60
N ALA A 130 -3.45 8.36 -0.24
CA ALA A 130 -3.74 9.51 0.60
C ALA A 130 -2.85 10.68 0.16
N ILE A 131 -3.43 11.84 -0.09
CA ILE A 131 -2.69 13.05 -0.48
C ILE A 131 -2.91 14.10 0.60
N LEU A 132 -1.90 14.92 0.90
CA LEU A 132 -2.01 16.01 1.85
C LEU A 132 -3.07 17.04 1.39
N PRO A 133 -3.91 17.59 2.30
CA PRO A 133 -5.00 18.48 1.93
C PRO A 133 -4.64 19.66 1.02
N PRO A 134 -3.50 20.35 1.19
CA PRO A 134 -3.09 21.44 0.30
C PRO A 134 -2.91 21.04 -1.18
N TYR A 135 -2.79 19.75 -1.47
CA TYR A 135 -2.56 19.20 -2.81
C TYR A 135 -3.77 18.45 -3.38
N TRP A 136 -4.92 18.49 -2.71
CA TRP A 136 -6.17 17.93 -3.24
C TRP A 136 -6.63 18.64 -4.51
N GLU A 137 -7.49 17.98 -5.30
CA GLU A 137 -8.08 18.53 -6.54
C GLU A 137 -7.11 18.82 -7.71
N HIS A 138 -5.80 18.55 -7.54
CA HIS A 138 -4.79 18.71 -8.59
C HIS A 138 -4.56 17.43 -9.44
N GLY A 139 -5.34 16.38 -9.16
CA GLY A 139 -5.27 15.09 -9.88
C GLY A 139 -4.08 14.19 -9.48
N TYR A 140 -3.32 14.53 -8.44
CA TYR A 140 -2.12 13.77 -8.06
C TYR A 140 -2.41 12.33 -7.62
N ALA A 141 -3.50 12.09 -6.87
CA ALA A 141 -3.90 10.73 -6.49
C ALA A 141 -4.17 9.85 -7.72
N THR A 142 -4.87 10.39 -8.72
CA THR A 142 -5.14 9.68 -9.98
C THR A 142 -3.86 9.45 -10.79
N GLU A 143 -2.97 10.44 -10.89
CA GLU A 143 -1.71 10.30 -11.62
C GLU A 143 -0.79 9.25 -10.98
N ALA A 144 -0.60 9.31 -9.66
CA ALA A 144 0.14 8.28 -8.92
C ALA A 144 -0.53 6.91 -9.06
N GLY A 145 -1.86 6.87 -8.99
CA GLY A 145 -2.68 5.67 -9.15
C GLY A 145 -2.46 4.97 -10.48
N PHE A 146 -2.46 5.70 -11.60
CA PHE A 146 -2.20 5.10 -12.91
C PHE A 146 -0.78 4.54 -13.02
N CYS A 147 0.21 5.26 -12.47
CA CYS A 147 1.59 4.81 -12.44
C CYS A 147 1.74 3.49 -11.66
N LEU A 148 1.18 3.45 -10.44
CA LEU A 148 1.26 2.27 -9.61
C LEU A 148 0.43 1.10 -10.17
N LEU A 149 -0.73 1.36 -10.75
CA LEU A 149 -1.57 0.33 -11.38
C LEU A 149 -0.85 -0.29 -12.60
N HIS A 150 -0.21 0.53 -13.43
CA HIS A 150 0.60 0.04 -14.55
C HIS A 150 1.73 -0.86 -14.04
N TYR A 151 2.49 -0.41 -13.03
CA TYR A 151 3.55 -1.20 -12.40
C TYR A 151 3.02 -2.51 -11.80
N ALA A 152 1.89 -2.47 -11.10
CA ALA A 152 1.26 -3.63 -10.47
C ALA A 152 0.89 -4.71 -11.49
N ILE A 153 0.34 -4.32 -12.63
CA ILE A 153 -0.08 -5.27 -13.66
C ILE A 153 1.12 -5.76 -14.47
N GLN A 154 1.96 -4.86 -14.97
CA GLN A 154 3.00 -5.20 -15.94
C GLN A 154 4.22 -5.85 -15.28
N GLU A 155 4.63 -5.38 -14.11
CA GLU A 155 5.85 -5.84 -13.45
C GLU A 155 5.58 -6.82 -12.32
N LEU A 156 4.54 -6.57 -11.50
CA LEU A 156 4.18 -7.47 -10.40
C LEU A 156 3.27 -8.62 -10.84
N GLY A 157 2.66 -8.53 -12.02
CA GLY A 157 1.75 -9.56 -12.56
C GLY A 157 0.43 -9.68 -11.80
N LEU A 158 0.02 -8.63 -11.08
CA LEU A 158 -1.22 -8.64 -10.30
C LEU A 158 -2.44 -8.52 -11.24
N THR A 159 -3.25 -9.57 -11.27
CA THR A 159 -4.43 -9.68 -12.14
C THR A 159 -5.73 -9.30 -11.45
N ASN A 160 -5.81 -9.55 -10.13
CA ASN A 160 -6.94 -9.18 -9.29
C ASN A 160 -6.49 -8.06 -8.36
N LEU A 161 -7.15 -6.90 -8.46
CA LEU A 161 -6.88 -5.73 -7.63
C LEU A 161 -8.19 -5.10 -7.21
N VAL A 162 -8.22 -4.65 -5.95
CA VAL A 162 -9.38 -3.97 -5.38
C VAL A 162 -9.01 -2.60 -4.82
N ALA A 163 -10.01 -1.78 -4.54
CA ALA A 163 -9.89 -0.55 -3.77
C ALA A 163 -11.09 -0.49 -2.81
N ILE A 164 -10.87 0.02 -1.60
CA ILE A 164 -11.89 0.02 -0.54
C ILE A 164 -12.04 1.45 0.01
N PRO A 165 -12.54 2.40 -0.79
CA PRO A 165 -12.82 3.74 -0.30
C PRO A 165 -13.96 3.70 0.73
N LEU A 166 -13.95 4.64 1.69
CA LEU A 166 -15.14 4.90 2.51
C LEU A 166 -16.28 5.36 1.59
N GLU A 167 -17.51 4.91 1.87
CA GLU A 167 -18.68 5.28 1.06
C GLU A 167 -18.96 6.79 1.05
N THR A 168 -18.57 7.48 2.13
CA THR A 168 -18.68 8.94 2.27
C THR A 168 -17.55 9.70 1.56
N ASN A 169 -16.50 9.02 1.10
CA ASN A 169 -15.34 9.64 0.46
C ASN A 169 -15.50 9.65 -1.07
N GLU A 170 -16.35 10.55 -1.55
CA GLU A 170 -16.63 10.69 -2.99
C GLU A 170 -15.37 10.97 -3.83
N ALA A 171 -14.40 11.71 -3.29
CA ALA A 171 -13.16 12.01 -4.01
C ALA A 171 -12.33 10.74 -4.27
N SER A 172 -12.29 9.82 -3.29
CA SER A 172 -11.64 8.52 -3.44
C SER A 172 -12.42 7.62 -4.39
N ILE A 173 -13.75 7.59 -4.30
CA ILE A 173 -14.61 6.86 -5.25
C ILE A 173 -14.36 7.32 -6.69
N ARG A 174 -14.34 8.64 -6.94
CA ARG A 174 -14.01 9.21 -8.27
C ARG A 174 -12.61 8.83 -8.73
N THR A 175 -11.65 8.74 -7.81
CA THR A 175 -10.29 8.30 -8.14
C THR A 175 -10.27 6.84 -8.55
N ALA A 176 -10.91 5.95 -7.78
CA ALA A 176 -11.05 4.54 -8.09
C ALA A 176 -11.69 4.32 -9.48
N GLN A 177 -12.78 5.04 -9.77
CA GLN A 177 -13.46 4.98 -11.08
C GLN A 177 -12.55 5.40 -12.24
N LYS A 178 -11.80 6.48 -12.09
CA LYS A 178 -10.82 6.92 -13.12
C LYS A 178 -9.74 5.88 -13.37
N LEU A 179 -9.32 5.16 -12.33
CA LEU A 179 -8.34 4.08 -12.41
C LEU A 179 -8.92 2.77 -13.00
N GLY A 180 -10.21 2.76 -13.38
CA GLY A 180 -10.87 1.58 -13.96
C GLY A 180 -11.37 0.58 -12.90
N PHE A 181 -11.59 1.03 -11.68
CA PHE A 181 -12.27 0.23 -10.66
C PHE A 181 -13.78 0.52 -10.68
N GLY A 182 -14.59 -0.53 -10.70
CA GLY A 182 -16.04 -0.48 -10.66
C GLY A 182 -16.59 -1.13 -9.39
N ASP A 183 -17.92 -1.12 -9.22
CA ASP A 183 -18.56 -1.77 -8.08
C ASP A 183 -18.32 -3.29 -8.10
N GLY A 184 -17.74 -3.80 -7.01
CA GLY A 184 -17.47 -5.21 -6.78
C GLY A 184 -18.35 -5.83 -5.71
N GLY A 185 -19.24 -5.07 -5.06
CA GLY A 185 -20.09 -5.53 -3.97
C GLY A 185 -19.68 -4.96 -2.61
N ARG A 186 -19.99 -5.72 -1.56
CA ARG A 186 -19.85 -5.27 -0.16
C ARG A 186 -19.20 -6.36 0.69
N MET A 187 -18.45 -5.93 1.68
CA MET A 187 -17.92 -6.77 2.75
C MET A 187 -18.07 -6.06 4.10
N ARG A 188 -17.81 -6.75 5.21
CA ARG A 188 -17.78 -6.15 6.55
C ARG A 188 -16.35 -6.10 7.08
N ASP A 189 -16.05 -5.08 7.88
CA ASP A 189 -14.86 -5.10 8.72
C ASP A 189 -15.11 -5.82 10.06
N LEU A 190 -14.06 -6.05 10.84
CA LEU A 190 -14.17 -6.65 12.18
C LEU A 190 -14.99 -5.82 13.18
N GLU A 191 -15.22 -4.54 12.91
CA GLU A 191 -16.08 -3.68 13.73
C GLU A 191 -17.56 -3.75 13.30
N GLY A 192 -17.88 -4.59 12.32
CA GLY A 192 -19.22 -4.80 11.78
C GLY A 192 -19.65 -3.76 10.75
N GLY A 193 -18.78 -2.80 10.42
CA GLY A 193 -19.02 -1.77 9.43
C GLY A 193 -19.01 -2.33 8.02
N GLU A 194 -20.04 -2.05 7.24
CA GLU A 194 -20.08 -2.42 5.83
C GLU A 194 -19.09 -1.56 5.02
N ARG A 195 -18.50 -2.15 3.98
CA ARG A 195 -17.47 -1.54 3.13
C ARG A 195 -17.76 -1.85 1.67
N ALA A 196 -17.86 -0.79 0.86
CA ALA A 196 -17.84 -0.87 -0.58
C ALA A 196 -16.50 -1.40 -1.07
N VAL A 197 -16.55 -2.46 -1.87
CA VAL A 197 -15.37 -3.01 -2.53
C VAL A 197 -15.46 -2.65 -3.99
N PHE A 198 -14.44 -1.95 -4.48
CA PHE A 198 -14.31 -1.62 -5.89
C PHE A 198 -13.31 -2.57 -6.52
N VAL A 199 -13.67 -3.21 -7.63
CA VAL A 199 -12.83 -4.20 -8.33
C VAL A 199 -12.33 -3.59 -9.65
N ARG A 200 -11.05 -3.78 -9.96
CA ARG A 200 -10.48 -3.34 -11.24
C ARG A 200 -11.07 -4.15 -12.39
N GLU A 201 -11.31 -3.52 -13.54
CA GLU A 201 -11.76 -4.21 -14.75
C GLU A 201 -10.89 -5.44 -15.07
N GLY A 202 -11.52 -6.60 -15.26
CA GLY A 202 -10.84 -7.88 -15.48
C GLY A 202 -10.52 -8.67 -14.21
N THR A 203 -10.76 -8.12 -13.02
CA THR A 203 -10.74 -8.87 -11.75
C THR A 203 -11.87 -9.90 -11.76
N THR A 204 -11.53 -11.17 -11.53
CA THR A 204 -12.52 -12.26 -11.45
C THR A 204 -13.02 -12.51 -10.03
N TRP A 205 -12.25 -12.07 -9.03
CA TRP A 205 -12.63 -12.18 -7.63
C TRP A 205 -13.82 -11.26 -7.28
N LYS A 206 -14.69 -11.74 -6.37
CA LYS A 206 -15.79 -10.98 -5.77
C LYS A 206 -15.90 -11.33 -4.28
N PRO A 207 -16.32 -10.39 -3.43
CA PRO A 207 -16.59 -10.69 -2.02
C PRO A 207 -17.76 -11.69 -1.92
N GLU A 208 -17.60 -12.68 -1.05
CA GLU A 208 -18.68 -13.61 -0.70
C GLU A 208 -19.73 -12.92 0.19
N GLU A 209 -20.96 -13.42 0.16
CA GLU A 209 -22.02 -12.90 1.03
C GLU A 209 -21.65 -13.06 2.51
N GLY A 210 -21.67 -11.94 3.26
CA GLY A 210 -21.31 -11.94 4.67
C GLY A 210 -19.81 -12.01 4.95
N MET A 211 -18.94 -11.88 3.93
CA MET A 211 -17.49 -11.85 4.11
C MET A 211 -17.07 -10.77 5.10
N VAL A 212 -16.26 -11.17 6.10
CA VAL A 212 -15.66 -10.27 7.09
C VAL A 212 -14.15 -10.25 6.87
N VAL A 213 -13.58 -9.06 6.78
CA VAL A 213 -12.15 -8.84 6.58
C VAL A 213 -11.62 -7.92 7.66
N ASP A 214 -10.47 -8.28 8.24
CA ASP A 214 -9.74 -7.33 9.04
C ASP A 214 -8.92 -6.37 8.15
N LEU A 215 -9.41 -5.14 8.03
CA LEU A 215 -8.68 -4.09 7.33
C LEU A 215 -7.48 -3.54 8.12
N ARG A 216 -7.34 -3.91 9.40
CA ARG A 216 -6.31 -3.40 10.32
C ARG A 216 -5.14 -4.35 10.53
N GLY A 217 -5.19 -5.56 9.99
CA GLY A 217 -4.06 -6.48 10.00
C GLY A 217 -3.70 -7.07 11.37
N SER A 218 -4.68 -7.23 12.27
CA SER A 218 -4.53 -7.94 13.55
C SER A 218 -4.20 -9.43 13.39
N TRP A 219 -4.41 -10.03 12.19
CA TRP A 219 -4.04 -11.43 11.89
C TRP A 219 -2.54 -11.75 12.08
N VAL A 220 -1.65 -10.75 12.06
CA VAL A 220 -0.21 -11.01 12.18
C VAL A 220 0.23 -11.33 13.61
N GLU A 221 -0.60 -11.09 14.62
CA GLU A 221 -0.25 -11.52 15.99
C GLU A 221 -0.27 -13.05 16.15
N GLU A 222 -1.07 -13.79 15.36
CA GLU A 222 -1.20 -15.26 15.51
C GLU A 222 -0.14 -16.07 14.74
N GLU A 223 0.36 -15.60 13.60
CA GLU A 223 1.33 -16.37 12.80
C GLU A 223 2.78 -16.28 13.30
N GLU A 224 3.15 -15.23 14.06
CA GLU A 224 4.50 -15.11 14.63
C GLU A 224 4.67 -15.79 16.00
N GLU A 225 3.59 -16.18 16.71
CA GLU A 225 3.70 -17.07 17.88
C GLU A 225 3.99 -18.53 17.49
N CYS A 226 3.84 -18.92 16.22
CA CYS A 226 4.25 -20.24 15.76
C CYS A 226 5.74 -20.30 15.37
N LYS A 227 6.62 -19.86 16.27
CA LYS A 227 8.03 -20.26 16.29
C LYS A 227 8.44 -20.67 17.70
N CYS A 228 8.69 -21.98 17.82
CA CYS A 228 9.45 -22.71 18.84
C CYS A 228 8.86 -22.89 20.26
N ALA A 229 8.02 -23.92 20.39
CA ALA A 229 8.13 -24.89 21.50
C ALA A 229 8.14 -26.36 21.03
N ARG A 230 7.71 -26.63 19.78
CA ARG A 230 7.63 -27.99 19.23
C ARG A 230 8.78 -28.38 18.28
N CYS A 231 9.51 -27.41 17.72
CA CYS A 231 10.62 -27.68 16.80
C CYS A 231 11.98 -27.89 17.49
N GLU A 232 12.14 -27.52 18.76
CA GLU A 232 13.40 -27.74 19.51
C GLU A 232 13.40 -29.07 20.30
N ALA A 233 12.28 -29.80 20.35
CA ALA A 233 12.14 -31.01 21.14
C ALA A 233 12.57 -32.31 20.42
N GLU A 234 12.77 -32.30 19.10
CA GLU A 234 13.10 -33.52 18.32
C GLU A 234 14.57 -33.61 17.88
N GLY A 235 15.44 -32.70 18.36
CA GLY A 235 16.86 -32.64 18.02
C GLY A 235 17.84 -33.16 19.10
N LYS A 236 17.37 -33.90 20.11
CA LYS A 236 18.24 -34.57 21.09
C LYS A 236 17.74 -35.97 21.41
N GLY A 237 18.29 -36.97 20.73
CA GLY A 237 18.10 -38.36 21.15
C GLY A 237 18.42 -39.43 20.11
N LYS A 238 19.71 -39.60 19.77
CA LYS A 238 20.48 -40.86 19.84
C LYS A 238 21.82 -40.72 19.16
#